data_AF-A0A7S3LFX1-F1
#
_entry.id   AF-A0A7S3LFX1-F1
#
_cell.length_a   1.000
_cell.length_b   1.000
_cell.length_c   1.000
_cell.angle_alpha   90.00
_cell.angle_beta   90.00
_cell.angle_gamma   90.00
#
_symmetry.space_group_name_H-M   'P 1'
#
loop_
_entity.id
_entity.type
_entity.pdbx_description
1 polymer ?
#
loop_
_entity_poly.entity_id
_entity_poly.type
_entity_poly.pdbx_seq_one_letter_code
_entity_poly.pdbx_strand_id
1 'polypeptide(L)'
;MTTVLGGRIPASLQAIFTASNKGEEVYVPPTDNTAFKVYGLSSSDQRKPILFKYASSSGFKKTFAAVPPQAKFHLKLKERGYFPRNYASKRSGYHNQPTEHQLASYGSKILQIVKQNDVEEFRKMLEAGLSPNACNEHGESLLHMVCRHGKVDLFRILLAFDVDLQQTDDYGRTPMHDCAWAANPSFEIAKYLLQRDPNFLYLFDARGSLPLSYVTKPLWGEWNTFLVNSLDSHFPKDSPHKDEVPILCTMKPNSRPVPDPKNKIAPHLAKAVAMGEMSPYEAIINQGTDDDTYLCSEIDSDDSSYYSDEDSDFDSDEEEELHQIVGRIGNLNLNTIQEY
;
A
#
# COMPACT_ATOMS: atom_id res chain seq x y z
N MET A 1 -62.44 -10.00 5.74
CA MET A 1 -62.28 -11.01 4.67
C MET A 1 -61.08 -10.59 3.84
N THR A 2 -59.89 -11.13 4.16
CA THR A 2 -59.15 -12.18 3.39
C THR A 2 -58.42 -11.59 2.17
N THR A 3 -57.14 -11.83 1.83
CA THR A 3 -56.11 -12.78 2.29
C THR A 3 -54.76 -12.31 1.72
N VAL A 4 -53.67 -12.45 2.50
CA VAL A 4 -52.28 -12.36 2.01
C VAL A 4 -51.95 -13.67 1.29
N LEU A 5 -51.63 -13.63 0.00
CA LEU A 5 -51.13 -14.81 -0.74
C LEU A 5 -49.62 -14.96 -0.51
N GLY A 6 -49.27 -15.87 0.40
CA GLY A 6 -47.90 -16.35 0.58
C GLY A 6 -47.46 -17.21 -0.60
N GLY A 7 -46.42 -16.77 -1.31
CA GLY A 7 -45.72 -17.60 -2.28
C GLY A 7 -44.84 -18.62 -1.56
N ARG A 8 -45.18 -19.91 -1.65
CA ARG A 8 -44.32 -21.01 -1.20
C ARG A 8 -43.11 -21.11 -2.13
N ILE A 9 -41.92 -21.19 -1.54
CA ILE A 9 -40.68 -21.57 -2.24
C ILE A 9 -40.87 -22.99 -2.81
N PRO A 10 -40.55 -23.24 -4.10
CA PRO A 10 -40.62 -24.58 -4.69
C PRO A 10 -39.75 -25.57 -3.90
N ALA A 11 -40.27 -26.78 -3.66
CA ALA A 11 -39.60 -27.81 -2.85
C ALA A 11 -38.18 -28.17 -3.35
N SER A 12 -37.90 -27.98 -4.64
CA SER A 12 -36.57 -28.15 -5.23
C SER A 12 -35.53 -27.15 -4.72
N LEU A 13 -35.93 -25.91 -4.40
CA LEU A 13 -35.05 -24.89 -3.83
C LEU A 13 -34.86 -25.07 -2.32
N GLN A 14 -35.85 -25.61 -1.62
CA GLN A 14 -35.70 -25.98 -0.21
C GLN A 14 -34.67 -27.10 -0.01
N ALA A 15 -34.62 -28.09 -0.91
CA ALA A 15 -33.62 -29.17 -0.85
C ALA A 15 -32.18 -28.66 -1.04
N ILE A 16 -31.97 -27.71 -1.96
CA ILE A 16 -30.66 -27.11 -2.25
C ILE A 16 -30.13 -26.31 -1.05
N PHE A 17 -31.01 -25.57 -0.37
CA PHE A 17 -30.61 -24.77 0.79
C PHE A 17 -30.30 -25.63 2.02
N THR A 18 -30.96 -26.79 2.14
CA THR A 18 -30.77 -27.68 3.31
C THR A 18 -29.52 -28.56 3.17
N ALA A 19 -29.10 -28.90 1.94
CA ALA A 19 -27.88 -29.68 1.70
C ALA A 19 -26.59 -28.88 1.98
N SER A 20 -26.59 -27.56 1.73
CA SER A 20 -25.40 -26.71 1.92
C SER A 20 -25.02 -26.47 3.39
N ASN A 21 -25.90 -26.74 4.35
CA ASN A 21 -25.67 -26.48 5.77
C ASN A 21 -25.33 -27.74 6.60
N LYS A 22 -25.18 -28.90 5.95
CA LYS A 22 -24.65 -30.11 6.59
C LYS A 22 -23.41 -30.60 5.85
N GLY A 23 -22.34 -29.82 5.96
CA GLY A 23 -20.98 -30.29 6.21
C GLY A 23 -20.28 -31.33 5.33
N GLU A 24 -20.92 -32.02 4.38
CA GLU A 24 -20.27 -33.01 3.52
C GLU A 24 -20.87 -33.00 2.11
N GLU A 25 -19.97 -33.11 1.12
CA GLU A 25 -20.14 -33.13 -0.35
C GLU A 25 -20.12 -31.78 -1.11
N VAL A 26 -18.98 -31.57 -1.79
CA VAL A 26 -18.73 -30.48 -2.76
C VAL A 26 -19.49 -30.78 -4.05
N TYR A 27 -20.41 -29.89 -4.43
CA TYR A 27 -21.13 -29.98 -5.70
C TYR A 27 -20.18 -29.87 -6.90
N VAL A 28 -20.13 -30.92 -7.72
CA VAL A 28 -19.48 -30.92 -9.04
C VAL A 28 -20.59 -30.79 -10.09
N PRO A 29 -20.62 -29.73 -10.93
CA PRO A 29 -21.66 -29.58 -11.94
C PRO A 29 -21.54 -30.67 -13.01
N PRO A 30 -22.68 -31.21 -13.52
CA PRO A 30 -22.67 -32.27 -14.51
C PRO A 30 -22.20 -31.75 -15.87
N THR A 31 -21.41 -32.57 -16.57
CA THR A 31 -20.92 -32.29 -17.92
C THR A 31 -22.06 -32.15 -18.91
N ASP A 32 -22.04 -31.04 -19.66
CA ASP A 32 -22.86 -30.66 -20.80
C ASP A 32 -23.76 -31.76 -21.38
N ASN A 33 -25.05 -31.73 -21.01
CA ASN A 33 -26.21 -31.96 -21.90
C ASN A 33 -27.55 -32.18 -21.16
N THR A 34 -27.60 -32.20 -19.84
CA THR A 34 -28.86 -32.43 -19.09
C THR A 34 -29.70 -31.18 -18.84
N ALA A 35 -29.15 -29.96 -19.00
CA ALA A 35 -29.89 -28.71 -18.80
C ALA A 35 -30.98 -28.45 -19.86
N PHE A 36 -30.93 -29.10 -21.02
CA PHE A 36 -31.88 -28.88 -22.12
C PHE A 36 -33.26 -29.53 -21.90
N LYS A 37 -33.38 -30.53 -21.01
CA LYS A 37 -34.66 -31.26 -20.81
C LYS A 37 -35.62 -30.61 -19.81
N VAL A 38 -35.17 -29.66 -18.98
CA VAL A 38 -36.02 -29.03 -17.96
C VAL A 38 -36.81 -27.83 -18.50
N TYR A 39 -36.34 -27.20 -19.60
CA TYR A 39 -36.92 -25.94 -20.10
C TYR A 39 -37.66 -26.03 -21.44
N GLY A 40 -37.91 -27.22 -21.99
CA GLY A 40 -38.84 -27.39 -23.12
C GLY A 40 -38.56 -26.50 -24.34
N LEU A 41 -37.29 -26.33 -24.72
CA LEU A 41 -36.92 -25.60 -25.94
C LEU A 41 -36.68 -26.61 -27.07
N SER A 42 -37.57 -26.57 -28.07
CA SER A 42 -37.47 -27.31 -29.33
C SER A 42 -36.15 -27.03 -30.05
N SER A 43 -35.53 -28.10 -30.56
CA SER A 43 -34.24 -28.15 -31.26
C SER A 43 -34.30 -27.64 -32.71
N SER A 44 -34.91 -26.47 -32.92
CA SER A 44 -34.97 -25.80 -34.22
C SER A 44 -34.94 -24.28 -34.06
N ASP A 45 -33.88 -23.75 -33.46
CA ASP A 45 -33.58 -22.32 -33.57
C ASP A 45 -32.07 -22.11 -33.45
N GLN A 46 -31.38 -22.19 -34.59
CA GLN A 46 -30.02 -21.69 -34.71
C GLN A 46 -30.06 -20.18 -34.44
N ARG A 47 -29.58 -19.77 -33.26
CA ARG A 47 -29.41 -18.36 -32.90
C ARG A 47 -28.50 -17.68 -33.91
N LYS A 48 -29.12 -16.94 -34.84
CA LYS A 48 -28.49 -15.81 -35.53
C LYS A 48 -28.03 -14.78 -34.48
N PRO A 49 -26.88 -14.11 -34.67
CA PRO A 49 -26.43 -13.08 -33.75
C PRO A 49 -27.47 -11.96 -33.70
N ILE A 50 -27.79 -11.51 -32.49
CA ILE A 50 -28.71 -10.40 -32.23
C ILE A 50 -28.08 -9.12 -32.78
N LEU A 51 -28.38 -8.78 -34.04
CA LEU A 51 -28.22 -7.44 -34.57
C LEU A 51 -29.27 -6.55 -33.88
N PHE A 52 -28.81 -5.68 -32.97
CA PHE A 52 -29.61 -4.56 -32.50
C PHE A 52 -29.96 -3.66 -33.71
N LYS A 53 -31.23 -3.69 -34.13
CA LYS A 53 -31.77 -2.70 -35.06
C LYS A 53 -31.78 -1.33 -34.37
N TYR A 54 -30.94 -0.42 -34.84
CA TYR A 54 -31.03 0.99 -34.46
C TYR A 54 -32.30 1.59 -35.07
N ALA A 55 -33.27 1.92 -34.23
CA ALA A 55 -34.36 2.81 -34.60
C ALA A 55 -33.78 4.23 -34.76
N SER A 56 -33.94 4.78 -35.95
CA SER A 56 -33.62 6.16 -36.29
C SER A 56 -34.68 7.10 -35.74
N SER A 57 -34.39 7.80 -34.65
CA SER A 57 -35.08 9.04 -34.29
C SER A 57 -34.25 9.92 -33.35
N SER A 58 -33.97 11.13 -33.83
CA SER A 58 -33.67 12.37 -33.10
C SER A 58 -32.58 12.36 -32.00
N GLY A 59 -31.42 12.92 -32.34
CA GLY A 59 -30.81 13.97 -31.50
C GLY A 59 -30.26 13.62 -30.12
N PHE A 60 -29.84 12.37 -29.86
CA PHE A 60 -29.07 12.07 -28.65
C PHE A 60 -27.58 12.24 -28.94
N LYS A 61 -26.94 13.28 -28.39
CA LYS A 61 -25.47 13.35 -28.33
C LYS A 61 -25.00 12.08 -27.62
N LYS A 62 -24.36 11.15 -28.34
CA LYS A 62 -23.68 9.99 -27.76
C LYS A 62 -22.61 10.51 -26.80
N THR A 63 -22.93 10.62 -25.52
CA THR A 63 -21.90 10.61 -24.49
C THR A 63 -21.32 9.20 -24.53
N PHE A 64 -20.09 9.05 -25.03
CA PHE A 64 -19.38 7.78 -24.91
C PHE A 64 -19.31 7.47 -23.42
N ALA A 65 -19.98 6.41 -22.97
CA ALA A 65 -19.93 6.00 -21.58
C ALA A 65 -18.47 5.83 -21.17
N ALA A 66 -18.05 6.52 -20.10
CA ALA A 66 -16.69 6.41 -19.60
C ALA A 66 -16.38 4.93 -19.28
N VAL A 67 -15.25 4.42 -19.77
CA VAL A 67 -14.86 3.01 -19.57
C VAL A 67 -14.13 2.90 -18.23
N PRO A 68 -14.48 1.93 -17.36
CA PRO A 68 -13.77 1.70 -16.11
C PRO A 68 -12.27 1.45 -16.35
N PRO A 69 -11.36 2.06 -15.56
CA PRO A 69 -9.92 1.94 -15.78
C PRO A 69 -9.40 0.50 -15.77
N GLN A 70 -9.88 -0.36 -14.87
CA GLN A 70 -9.49 -1.77 -14.87
C GLN A 70 -9.90 -2.49 -16.16
N ALA A 71 -11.10 -2.23 -16.67
CA ALA A 71 -11.60 -2.84 -17.91
C ALA A 71 -10.80 -2.33 -19.13
N LYS A 72 -10.50 -1.02 -19.16
CA LYS A 72 -9.67 -0.41 -20.20
C LYS A 72 -8.25 -1.00 -20.20
N PHE A 73 -7.66 -1.15 -19.03
CA PHE A 73 -6.34 -1.74 -18.85
C PHE A 73 -6.29 -3.18 -19.37
N HIS A 74 -7.22 -4.05 -18.94
CA HIS A 74 -7.30 -5.43 -19.44
C HIS A 74 -7.49 -5.51 -20.95
N LEU A 75 -8.32 -4.64 -21.55
CA LEU A 75 -8.48 -4.58 -23.00
C LEU A 75 -7.16 -4.25 -23.69
N LYS A 76 -6.44 -3.24 -23.21
CA LYS A 76 -5.17 -2.79 -23.78
C LYS A 76 -4.02 -3.77 -23.61
N LEU A 77 -4.05 -4.58 -22.56
CA LEU A 77 -3.12 -5.70 -22.38
C LEU A 77 -3.40 -6.85 -23.36
N LYS A 78 -4.68 -7.22 -23.52
CA LYS A 78 -5.07 -8.26 -24.49
C LYS A 78 -4.69 -7.88 -25.93
N GLU A 79 -4.88 -6.61 -26.31
CA GLU A 79 -4.41 -6.08 -27.61
C GLU A 79 -2.89 -6.24 -27.82
N ARG A 80 -2.10 -6.32 -26.73
CA ARG A 80 -0.64 -6.51 -26.75
C ARG A 80 -0.23 -7.99 -26.57
N GLY A 81 -1.20 -8.90 -26.46
CA GLY A 81 -0.97 -10.33 -26.25
C GLY A 81 -0.63 -10.73 -24.81
N TYR A 82 -0.94 -9.88 -23.82
CA TYR A 82 -0.85 -10.24 -22.41
C TYR A 82 -2.14 -10.93 -21.97
N PHE A 83 -2.01 -12.00 -21.17
CA PHE A 83 -3.12 -12.68 -20.54
C PHE A 83 -3.10 -12.44 -19.03
N PRO A 84 -3.59 -11.28 -18.56
CA PRO A 84 -3.49 -10.90 -17.16
C PRO A 84 -4.21 -11.92 -16.27
N ARG A 85 -3.47 -12.50 -15.33
CA ARG A 85 -4.00 -13.32 -14.25
C ARG A 85 -3.99 -12.49 -12.99
N ASN A 86 -5.06 -12.58 -12.21
CA ASN A 86 -5.15 -11.88 -10.95
C ASN A 86 -4.59 -12.77 -9.84
N TYR A 87 -3.86 -12.19 -8.90
CA TYR A 87 -3.23 -12.92 -7.80
C TYR A 87 -3.69 -12.38 -6.45
N ALA A 88 -3.90 -13.29 -5.49
CA ALA A 88 -4.27 -12.92 -4.13
C ALA A 88 -3.02 -12.39 -3.40
N SER A 89 -3.00 -11.10 -3.08
CA SER A 89 -1.87 -10.46 -2.38
C SER A 89 -1.57 -11.12 -1.03
N LYS A 90 -2.60 -11.41 -0.22
CA LYS A 90 -2.44 -12.05 1.11
C LYS A 90 -1.79 -13.43 1.09
N ARG A 91 -1.83 -14.14 -0.03
CA ARG A 91 -1.31 -15.52 -0.17
C ARG A 91 0.07 -15.56 -0.83
N SER A 92 0.70 -14.41 -0.95
CA SER A 92 1.94 -14.22 -1.70
C SER A 92 2.99 -13.51 -0.86
N GLY A 93 4.22 -13.40 -1.36
CA GLY A 93 5.33 -12.71 -0.69
C GLY A 93 5.14 -11.21 -0.50
N TYR A 94 4.06 -10.62 -1.03
CA TYR A 94 3.66 -9.23 -0.77
C TYR A 94 3.13 -9.02 0.66
N HIS A 95 2.67 -10.07 1.34
CA HIS A 95 2.15 -9.95 2.70
C HIS A 95 3.14 -10.49 3.72
N ASN A 96 3.54 -9.66 4.67
CA ASN A 96 4.37 -10.04 5.81
C ASN A 96 3.79 -9.49 7.11
N GLN A 97 3.98 -10.22 8.21
CA GLN A 97 3.62 -9.75 9.54
C GLN A 97 4.55 -8.61 9.96
N PRO A 98 4.03 -7.52 10.54
CA PRO A 98 4.84 -6.40 10.96
C PRO A 98 5.68 -6.72 12.19
N THR A 99 6.83 -6.06 12.31
CA THR A 99 7.68 -6.15 13.51
C THR A 99 7.09 -5.33 14.66
N GLU A 100 7.50 -5.64 15.89
CA GLU A 100 7.13 -4.84 17.06
C GLU A 100 7.53 -3.37 16.89
N HIS A 101 8.71 -3.11 16.31
CA HIS A 101 9.20 -1.76 16.06
C HIS A 101 8.35 -1.00 15.03
N GLN A 102 7.87 -1.68 13.98
CA GLN A 102 6.97 -1.11 12.99
C GLN A 102 5.62 -0.72 13.61
N LEU A 103 5.08 -1.56 14.49
CA LEU A 103 3.84 -1.26 15.22
C LEU A 103 4.05 -0.11 16.21
N ALA A 104 5.17 -0.09 16.94
CA ALA A 104 5.49 0.96 17.90
C ALA A 104 5.73 2.33 17.23
N SER A 105 6.34 2.34 16.05
CA SER A 105 6.62 3.57 15.29
C SER A 105 5.36 4.21 14.67
N TYR A 106 4.18 3.61 14.85
CA TYR A 106 2.93 4.11 14.32
C TYR A 106 2.06 4.73 15.42
N GLY A 107 1.75 6.02 15.30
CA GLY A 107 1.03 6.75 16.32
C GLY A 107 0.29 7.99 15.79
N SER A 108 -0.45 8.66 16.69
CA SER A 108 -1.29 9.81 16.34
C SER A 108 -0.51 10.99 15.76
N LYS A 109 0.67 11.30 16.30
CA LYS A 109 1.49 12.46 15.91
C LYS A 109 2.09 12.27 14.53
N ILE A 110 2.69 11.12 14.23
CA ILE A 110 3.22 10.85 12.89
C ILE A 110 2.11 10.84 11.82
N LEU A 111 0.90 10.39 12.16
CA LEU A 111 -0.25 10.48 11.27
C LEU A 111 -0.75 11.91 11.05
N GLN A 112 -0.72 12.74 12.09
CA GLN A 112 -1.05 14.16 11.97
C GLN A 112 -0.08 14.86 11.02
N ILE A 113 1.23 14.59 11.18
CA ILE A 113 2.30 15.07 10.30
C ILE A 113 2.04 14.68 8.84
N VAL A 114 1.69 13.40 8.58
CA VAL A 114 1.37 12.93 7.22
C VAL A 114 0.17 13.66 6.62
N LYS A 115 -0.89 13.90 7.42
CA LYS A 115 -2.07 14.65 6.97
C LYS A 115 -1.73 16.10 6.63
N GLN A 116 -0.95 16.75 7.49
CA GLN A 116 -0.51 18.14 7.35
C GLN A 116 0.56 18.32 6.27
N ASN A 117 1.23 17.25 5.84
CA ASN A 117 2.38 17.28 4.93
C ASN A 117 3.58 18.03 5.53
N ASP A 118 3.82 17.85 6.83
CA ASP A 118 5.01 18.43 7.48
C ASP A 118 6.24 17.56 7.17
N VAL A 119 6.93 17.95 6.10
CA VAL A 119 8.10 17.26 5.54
C VAL A 119 9.26 17.23 6.53
N GLU A 120 9.45 18.32 7.28
CA GLU A 120 10.62 18.49 8.16
C GLU A 120 10.44 17.67 9.45
N GLU A 121 9.28 17.76 10.09
CA GLU A 121 9.02 16.98 11.30
C GLU A 121 8.94 15.47 10.97
N PHE A 122 8.41 15.10 9.81
CA PHE A 122 8.41 13.71 9.35
C PHE A 122 9.84 13.15 9.17
N ARG A 123 10.74 13.94 8.55
CA ARG A 123 12.14 13.57 8.38
C ARG A 123 12.81 13.37 9.74
N LYS A 124 12.68 14.32 10.67
CA LYS A 124 13.28 14.23 12.01
C LYS A 124 12.85 12.98 12.77
N MET A 125 11.58 12.58 12.63
CA MET A 125 11.08 11.34 13.23
C MET A 125 11.77 10.09 12.68
N LEU A 126 11.96 10.00 11.37
CA LEU A 126 12.66 8.85 10.77
C LEU A 126 14.16 8.86 11.08
N GLU A 127 14.79 10.04 11.13
CA GLU A 127 16.20 10.20 11.54
C GLU A 127 16.43 9.77 12.99
N ALA A 128 15.45 9.99 13.87
CA ALA A 128 15.47 9.49 15.24
C ALA A 128 15.23 7.98 15.38
N GLY A 129 15.12 7.23 14.27
CA GLY A 129 15.08 5.77 14.30
C GLY A 129 13.68 5.16 14.28
N LEU A 130 12.63 5.95 14.01
CA LEU A 130 11.30 5.38 13.73
C LEU A 130 11.35 4.58 12.43
N SER A 131 10.55 3.51 12.37
CA SER A 131 10.47 2.68 11.18
C SER A 131 9.79 3.44 10.02
N PRO A 132 10.41 3.51 8.83
CA PRO A 132 9.75 4.03 7.63
C PRO A 132 8.59 3.12 7.18
N ASN A 133 8.61 1.86 7.62
CA ASN A 133 7.58 0.86 7.38
C ASN A 133 6.56 0.77 8.54
N ALA A 134 6.47 1.80 9.38
CA ALA A 134 5.53 1.81 10.49
C ALA A 134 4.09 1.57 10.03
N CYS A 135 3.32 0.79 10.77
CA CYS A 135 1.95 0.42 10.43
C CYS A 135 1.06 0.26 11.66
N ASN A 136 -0.26 0.35 11.46
CA ASN A 136 -1.22 0.06 12.52
C ASN A 136 -1.41 -1.45 12.75
N GLU A 137 -2.30 -1.79 13.69
CA GLU A 137 -2.74 -3.16 14.01
C GLU A 137 -3.45 -3.89 12.86
N HIS A 138 -3.71 -3.22 11.73
CA HIS A 138 -4.29 -3.79 10.52
C HIS A 138 -3.27 -3.87 9.37
N GLY A 139 -1.97 -3.67 9.65
CA GLY A 139 -0.91 -3.67 8.65
C GLY A 139 -0.95 -2.49 7.67
N GLU A 140 -1.79 -1.48 7.89
CA GLU A 140 -1.82 -0.28 7.07
C GLU A 140 -0.62 0.60 7.41
N SER A 141 0.36 0.61 6.51
CA SER A 141 1.62 1.34 6.72
C SER A 141 1.53 2.84 6.40
N LEU A 142 2.55 3.61 6.83
CA LEU A 142 2.72 5.02 6.46
C LEU A 142 2.68 5.23 4.94
N LEU A 143 3.22 4.28 4.18
CA LEU A 143 3.19 4.31 2.73
C LEU A 143 1.75 4.29 2.18
N HIS A 144 0.87 3.46 2.72
CA HIS A 144 -0.56 3.43 2.33
C HIS A 144 -1.21 4.80 2.56
N MET A 145 -0.92 5.42 3.71
CA MET A 145 -1.44 6.76 4.05
C MET A 145 -0.90 7.86 3.14
N VAL A 146 0.39 7.83 2.81
CA VAL A 146 1.04 8.77 1.89
C VAL A 146 0.48 8.62 0.47
N CYS A 147 0.32 7.38 -0.01
CA CYS A 147 -0.28 7.06 -1.31
C CYS A 147 -1.73 7.55 -1.41
N ARG A 148 -2.53 7.33 -0.36
CA ARG A 148 -3.93 7.75 -0.23
C ARG A 148 -4.12 9.27 -0.29
N HIS A 149 -3.19 10.01 0.29
CA HIS A 149 -3.25 11.48 0.33
C HIS A 149 -2.45 12.15 -0.80
N GLY A 150 -1.73 11.36 -1.62
CA GLY A 150 -0.93 11.86 -2.73
C GLY A 150 0.27 12.72 -2.31
N LYS A 151 0.83 12.51 -1.10
CA LYS A 151 1.90 13.35 -0.54
C LYS A 151 3.27 13.00 -1.15
N VAL A 152 3.60 13.59 -2.29
CA VAL A 152 4.84 13.29 -3.04
C VAL A 152 6.10 13.57 -2.22
N ASP A 153 6.14 14.67 -1.47
CA ASP A 153 7.33 15.03 -0.68
C ASP A 153 7.63 14.01 0.43
N LEU A 154 6.59 13.58 1.16
CA LEU A 154 6.71 12.53 2.17
C LEU A 154 7.05 11.18 1.54
N PHE A 155 6.52 10.89 0.36
CA PHE A 155 6.88 9.68 -0.40
C PHE A 155 8.38 9.68 -0.74
N ARG A 156 8.93 10.81 -1.19
CA ARG A 156 10.37 10.93 -1.46
C ARG A 156 11.22 10.76 -0.21
N ILE A 157 10.76 11.26 0.94
CA ILE A 157 11.43 10.98 2.21
C ILE A 157 11.41 9.48 2.51
N LEU A 158 10.24 8.83 2.46
CA LEU A 158 10.14 7.39 2.73
C LEU A 158 11.09 6.57 1.84
N LEU A 159 11.25 6.94 0.57
CA LEU A 159 12.23 6.32 -0.33
C LEU A 159 13.67 6.49 0.13
N ALA A 160 14.03 7.67 0.65
CA ALA A 160 15.37 7.94 1.19
C ALA A 160 15.70 7.12 2.44
N PHE A 161 14.68 6.58 3.13
CA PHE A 161 14.81 5.70 4.28
C PHE A 161 14.54 4.22 3.94
N ASP A 162 14.67 3.81 2.67
CA ASP A 162 14.53 2.41 2.25
C ASP A 162 13.19 1.75 2.63
N VAL A 163 12.08 2.49 2.50
CA VAL A 163 10.73 1.92 2.70
C VAL A 163 10.46 0.73 1.76
N ASP A 164 9.79 -0.31 2.23
CA ASP A 164 9.33 -1.39 1.37
C ASP A 164 8.05 -0.95 0.64
N LEU A 165 8.14 -0.86 -0.67
CA LEU A 165 7.03 -0.40 -1.52
C LEU A 165 5.99 -1.48 -1.82
N GLN A 166 6.25 -2.73 -1.44
CA GLN A 166 5.50 -3.91 -1.88
C GLN A 166 4.64 -4.52 -0.77
N GLN A 167 4.79 -4.12 0.49
CA GLN A 167 3.95 -4.64 1.57
C GLN A 167 2.48 -4.36 1.35
N THR A 168 1.64 -5.36 1.63
CA THR A 168 0.19 -5.20 1.72
C THR A 168 -0.28 -5.15 3.16
N ASP A 169 -1.38 -4.43 3.39
CA ASP A 169 -2.09 -4.48 4.67
C ASP A 169 -2.75 -5.85 4.94
N ASP A 170 -3.39 -6.01 6.11
CA ASP A 170 -4.06 -7.24 6.49
C ASP A 170 -5.32 -7.54 5.67
N TYR A 171 -5.82 -6.57 4.91
CA TYR A 171 -6.88 -6.77 3.93
C TYR A 171 -6.31 -7.15 2.56
N GLY A 172 -4.99 -7.25 2.39
CA GLY A 172 -4.35 -7.51 1.11
C GLY A 172 -4.37 -6.32 0.16
N ARG A 173 -4.66 -5.11 0.64
CA ARG A 173 -4.54 -3.89 -0.15
C ARG A 173 -3.07 -3.55 -0.29
N THR A 174 -2.69 -3.26 -1.52
CA THR A 174 -1.35 -2.76 -1.87
C THR A 174 -1.35 -1.22 -1.81
N PRO A 175 -0.19 -0.56 -1.76
CA PRO A 175 -0.12 0.89 -1.86
C PRO A 175 -0.80 1.46 -3.12
N MET A 176 -0.84 0.68 -4.20
CA MET A 176 -1.56 1.05 -5.43
C MET A 176 -3.09 1.08 -5.26
N HIS A 177 -3.66 0.28 -4.36
CA HIS A 177 -5.09 0.37 -4.02
C HIS A 177 -5.41 1.73 -3.41
N ASP A 178 -4.53 2.24 -2.55
CA ASP A 178 -4.69 3.55 -1.92
C ASP A 178 -4.49 4.70 -2.89
N CYS A 179 -3.53 4.60 -3.83
CA CYS A 179 -3.43 5.56 -4.92
C CYS A 179 -4.73 5.63 -5.75
N ALA A 180 -5.33 4.47 -6.05
CA ALA A 180 -6.55 4.39 -6.85
C ALA A 180 -7.82 4.84 -6.09
N TRP A 181 -7.84 4.69 -4.77
CA TRP A 181 -8.94 5.15 -3.91
C TRP A 181 -8.88 6.66 -3.61
N ALA A 182 -7.70 7.28 -3.73
CA ALA A 182 -7.49 8.69 -3.45
C ALA A 182 -8.46 9.60 -4.24
N ALA A 183 -9.01 10.61 -3.57
CA ALA A 183 -9.84 11.64 -4.21
C ALA A 183 -9.02 12.52 -5.18
N ASN A 184 -7.76 12.79 -4.83
CA ASN A 184 -6.79 13.50 -5.66
C ASN A 184 -5.58 12.59 -5.88
N PRO A 185 -5.59 11.72 -6.90
CA PRO A 185 -4.53 10.74 -7.10
C PRO A 185 -3.22 11.42 -7.53
N SER A 186 -2.12 11.05 -6.87
CA SER A 186 -0.79 11.42 -7.36
C SER A 186 -0.31 10.39 -8.40
N PHE A 187 -0.40 10.75 -9.67
CA PHE A 187 0.10 9.92 -10.77
C PHE A 187 1.63 9.76 -10.74
N GLU A 188 2.35 10.67 -10.07
CA GLU A 188 3.80 10.53 -9.85
C GLU A 188 4.11 9.35 -8.94
N ILE A 189 3.44 9.25 -7.78
CA ILE A 189 3.57 8.10 -6.86
C ILE A 189 3.12 6.82 -7.57
N ALA A 190 1.98 6.85 -8.25
CA ALA A 190 1.47 5.70 -8.98
C ALA A 190 2.47 5.22 -10.05
N LYS A 191 3.10 6.14 -10.79
CA LYS A 191 4.14 5.81 -11.77
C LYS A 191 5.33 5.13 -11.10
N TYR A 192 5.80 5.67 -9.97
CA TYR A 192 6.95 5.12 -9.26
C TYR A 192 6.67 3.70 -8.74
N LEU A 193 5.48 3.47 -8.17
CA LEU A 193 5.06 2.13 -7.75
C LEU A 193 5.03 1.15 -8.93
N LEU A 194 4.52 1.55 -10.10
CA LEU A 194 4.50 0.69 -11.30
C LEU A 194 5.89 0.47 -11.90
N GLN A 195 6.81 1.42 -11.77
CA GLN A 195 8.22 1.25 -12.14
C GLN A 195 8.89 0.20 -11.25
N ARG A 196 8.60 0.23 -9.96
CA ARG A 196 9.14 -0.77 -9.03
C ARG A 196 8.52 -2.14 -9.23
N ASP A 197 7.20 -2.19 -9.40
CA ASP A 197 6.47 -3.43 -9.60
C ASP A 197 5.18 -3.21 -10.43
N PRO A 198 5.19 -3.57 -11.72
CA PRO A 198 3.99 -3.44 -12.55
C PRO A 198 2.86 -4.40 -12.12
N ASN A 199 3.17 -5.42 -11.32
CA ASN A 199 2.19 -6.44 -10.92
C ASN A 199 1.15 -5.92 -9.94
N PHE A 200 1.35 -4.76 -9.32
CA PHE A 200 0.35 -4.17 -8.43
C PHE A 200 -1.04 -4.10 -9.06
N LEU A 201 -1.13 -3.89 -10.39
CA LEU A 201 -2.39 -3.81 -11.14
C LEU A 201 -3.15 -5.15 -11.26
N TYR A 202 -2.51 -6.27 -10.92
CA TYR A 202 -3.07 -7.62 -10.95
C TYR A 202 -3.35 -8.20 -9.56
N LEU A 203 -2.95 -7.51 -8.49
CA LEU A 203 -3.12 -7.99 -7.13
C LEU A 203 -4.51 -7.62 -6.60
N PHE A 204 -5.28 -8.59 -6.13
CA PHE A 204 -6.58 -8.33 -5.52
C PHE A 204 -6.55 -8.45 -4.00
N ASP A 205 -7.34 -7.60 -3.35
CA ASP A 205 -7.52 -7.58 -1.90
C ASP A 205 -8.41 -8.76 -1.41
N ALA A 206 -8.64 -8.86 -0.11
CA ALA A 206 -9.49 -9.90 0.48
C ALA A 206 -10.94 -9.90 -0.04
N ARG A 207 -11.40 -8.81 -0.67
CA ARG A 207 -12.73 -8.71 -1.30
C ARG A 207 -12.74 -9.16 -2.77
N GLY A 208 -11.58 -9.47 -3.34
CA GLY A 208 -11.45 -9.79 -4.77
C GLY A 208 -11.34 -8.55 -5.66
N SER A 209 -11.17 -7.37 -5.08
CA SER A 209 -11.09 -6.11 -5.81
C SER A 209 -9.65 -5.80 -6.20
N LEU A 210 -9.44 -5.41 -7.46
CA LEU A 210 -8.16 -4.94 -7.99
C LEU A 210 -7.98 -3.44 -7.70
N PRO A 211 -6.75 -2.87 -7.76
CA PRO A 211 -6.54 -1.48 -7.37
C PRO A 211 -7.39 -0.51 -8.18
N LEU A 212 -7.40 -0.64 -9.52
CA LEU A 212 -8.12 0.30 -10.38
C LEU A 212 -9.64 0.17 -10.30
N SER A 213 -10.16 -0.84 -9.60
CA SER A 213 -11.59 -0.96 -9.32
C SER A 213 -12.07 0.04 -8.27
N TYR A 214 -11.16 0.59 -7.44
CA TYR A 214 -11.47 1.64 -6.47
C TYR A 214 -11.55 3.04 -7.07
N VAL A 215 -11.12 3.22 -8.32
CA VAL A 215 -11.14 4.52 -8.98
C VAL A 215 -12.59 4.98 -9.16
N THR A 216 -12.88 6.16 -8.63
CA THR A 216 -14.20 6.79 -8.76
C THR A 216 -14.47 7.23 -10.19
N LYS A 217 -15.74 7.19 -10.61
CA LYS A 217 -16.17 7.51 -11.98
C LYS A 217 -15.63 8.84 -12.54
N PRO A 218 -15.59 9.95 -11.79
CA PRO A 218 -15.06 11.22 -12.30
C PRO A 218 -13.60 11.12 -12.77
N LEU A 219 -12.80 10.31 -12.07
CA LEU A 219 -11.37 10.16 -12.33
C LEU A 219 -11.04 9.12 -13.41
N TRP A 220 -12.04 8.44 -13.99
CA TRP A 220 -11.81 7.40 -15.00
C TRP A 220 -11.06 7.92 -16.22
N GLY A 221 -11.31 9.17 -16.65
CA GLY A 221 -10.60 9.77 -17.80
C GLY A 221 -9.11 9.95 -17.54
N GLU A 222 -8.77 10.51 -16.38
CA GLU A 222 -7.39 10.78 -15.96
C GLU A 222 -6.60 9.48 -15.80
N TRP A 223 -7.15 8.50 -15.07
CA TRP A 223 -6.55 7.18 -14.92
C TRP A 223 -6.37 6.44 -16.23
N ASN A 224 -7.37 6.49 -17.13
CA ASN A 224 -7.24 5.88 -18.46
C ASN A 224 -6.12 6.52 -19.28
N THR A 225 -5.96 7.84 -19.18
CA THR A 225 -4.90 8.58 -19.88
C THR A 225 -3.53 8.21 -19.32
N PHE A 226 -3.40 8.22 -17.99
CA PHE A 226 -2.19 7.78 -17.29
C PHE A 226 -1.79 6.36 -17.69
N LEU A 227 -2.73 5.40 -17.62
CA LEU A 227 -2.47 4.02 -17.97
C LEU A 227 -2.02 3.88 -19.42
N VAL A 228 -2.73 4.49 -20.37
CA VAL A 228 -2.36 4.40 -21.79
C VAL A 228 -0.95 4.94 -22.04
N ASN A 229 -0.58 6.03 -21.36
CA ASN A 229 0.75 6.63 -21.48
C ASN A 229 1.85 5.81 -20.79
N SER A 230 1.51 5.01 -19.78
CA SER A 230 2.48 4.19 -19.03
C SER A 230 2.61 2.76 -19.58
N LEU A 231 1.68 2.31 -20.42
CA LEU A 231 1.65 0.94 -20.95
C LEU A 231 2.93 0.54 -21.69
N ASP A 232 3.47 1.40 -22.55
CA ASP A 232 4.64 1.00 -23.36
C ASP A 232 5.91 0.88 -22.51
N SER A 233 5.98 1.61 -21.39
CA SER A 233 7.09 1.52 -20.43
C SER A 233 7.03 0.27 -19.56
N HIS A 234 5.83 -0.15 -19.13
CA HIS A 234 5.67 -1.24 -18.14
C HIS A 234 5.21 -2.56 -18.76
N PHE A 235 4.56 -2.51 -19.92
CA PHE A 235 3.95 -3.64 -20.61
C PHE A 235 4.26 -3.58 -22.12
N PRO A 236 5.54 -3.68 -22.52
CA PRO A 236 5.95 -3.56 -23.92
C PRO A 236 5.38 -4.70 -24.78
N LYS A 237 5.11 -4.42 -26.05
CA LYS A 237 4.51 -5.39 -26.99
C LYS A 237 5.36 -6.63 -27.23
N ASP A 238 6.68 -6.51 -27.12
CA ASP A 238 7.62 -7.59 -27.45
C ASP A 238 8.25 -8.22 -26.20
N SER A 239 7.63 -8.02 -25.02
CA SER A 239 8.11 -8.65 -23.79
C SER A 239 8.13 -10.18 -23.93
N PRO A 240 9.22 -10.87 -23.56
CA PRO A 240 9.25 -12.33 -23.49
C PRO A 240 8.50 -12.87 -22.26
N HIS A 241 8.29 -12.03 -21.24
CA HIS A 241 7.74 -12.42 -19.93
C HIS A 241 6.23 -12.15 -19.78
N LYS A 242 5.46 -12.15 -20.89
CA LYS A 242 4.02 -11.76 -20.88
C LYS A 242 3.13 -12.64 -20.00
N ASP A 243 3.47 -13.91 -19.89
CA ASP A 243 2.65 -14.93 -19.22
C ASP A 243 3.34 -15.51 -17.98
N GLU A 244 4.47 -14.93 -17.57
CA GLU A 244 5.18 -15.38 -16.39
C GLU A 244 4.42 -15.02 -15.12
N VAL A 245 4.42 -15.95 -14.18
CA VAL A 245 3.87 -15.70 -12.85
C VAL A 245 4.87 -14.82 -12.09
N PRO A 246 4.44 -13.66 -11.55
CA PRO A 246 5.33 -12.80 -10.80
C PRO A 246 5.98 -13.56 -9.63
N ILE A 247 7.28 -13.40 -9.43
CA ILE A 247 8.07 -14.16 -8.46
C ILE A 247 7.44 -14.07 -7.06
N LEU A 248 7.04 -12.88 -6.63
CA LEU A 248 6.42 -12.68 -5.31
C LEU A 248 5.08 -13.42 -5.17
N CYS A 249 4.32 -13.61 -6.26
CA CYS A 249 3.10 -14.43 -6.27
C CYS A 249 3.37 -15.92 -6.07
N THR A 250 4.61 -16.39 -6.31
CA THR A 250 5.02 -17.78 -6.05
C THR A 250 5.53 -18.01 -4.63
N MET A 251 5.91 -16.94 -3.94
CA MET A 251 6.42 -17.00 -2.57
C MET A 251 5.29 -17.14 -1.56
N LYS A 252 5.56 -17.81 -0.44
CA LYS A 252 4.61 -17.90 0.69
C LYS A 252 4.51 -16.54 1.41
N PRO A 253 3.37 -16.22 2.05
CA PRO A 253 3.30 -15.05 2.93
C PRO A 253 4.33 -15.17 4.06
N ASN A 254 4.78 -14.03 4.59
CA ASN A 254 5.80 -13.92 5.66
C ASN A 254 7.19 -14.43 5.30
N SER A 255 7.46 -14.69 4.01
CA SER A 255 8.76 -15.18 3.55
C SER A 255 9.79 -14.06 3.33
N ARG A 256 9.37 -12.79 3.41
CA ARG A 256 10.23 -11.64 3.19
C ARG A 256 9.96 -10.57 4.28
N PRO A 257 10.35 -10.84 5.53
CA PRO A 257 10.18 -9.87 6.61
C PRO A 257 10.92 -8.58 6.25
N VAL A 258 10.26 -7.45 6.48
CA VAL A 258 10.87 -6.14 6.23
C VAL A 258 11.76 -5.78 7.41
N PRO A 259 13.07 -5.56 7.20
CA PRO A 259 13.98 -5.26 8.29
C PRO A 259 13.68 -3.89 8.91
N ASP A 260 13.96 -3.77 10.20
CA ASP A 260 13.95 -2.48 10.89
C ASP A 260 15.16 -1.62 10.46
N PRO A 261 15.09 -0.28 10.61
CA PRO A 261 16.22 0.60 10.32
C PRO A 261 17.41 0.31 11.26
N LYS A 262 18.63 0.56 10.78
CA LYS A 262 19.87 0.28 11.53
C LYS A 262 19.98 1.11 12.81
N ASN A 263 19.53 2.36 12.77
CA ASN A 263 19.49 3.31 13.87
C ASN A 263 18.20 3.21 14.71
N LYS A 264 17.53 2.04 14.75
CA LYS A 264 16.27 1.92 15.47
C LYS A 264 16.43 2.25 16.95
N ILE A 265 15.51 3.07 17.45
CA ILE A 265 15.33 3.28 18.89
C ILE A 265 14.49 2.15 19.49
N ALA A 266 14.52 2.00 20.81
CA ALA A 266 13.76 1.01 21.54
C ALA A 266 12.24 1.18 21.26
N PRO A 267 11.47 0.09 21.15
CA PRO A 267 10.05 0.17 20.80
C PRO A 267 9.23 1.10 21.71
N HIS A 268 9.55 1.15 23.01
CA HIS A 268 8.85 2.03 23.94
C HIS A 268 9.11 3.53 23.65
N LEU A 269 10.35 3.90 23.28
CA LEU A 269 10.70 5.25 22.86
C LEU A 269 10.08 5.60 21.50
N ALA A 270 10.14 4.66 20.54
CA ALA A 270 9.48 4.82 19.24
C ALA A 270 7.99 5.11 19.39
N LYS A 271 7.32 4.41 20.32
CA LYS A 271 5.92 4.63 20.65
C LYS A 271 5.67 6.02 21.25
N ALA A 272 6.49 6.44 22.21
CA ALA A 272 6.36 7.77 22.83
C ALA A 272 6.49 8.89 21.78
N VAL A 273 7.49 8.79 20.89
CA VAL A 273 7.69 9.75 19.78
C VAL A 273 6.53 9.71 18.79
N ALA A 274 6.11 8.52 18.36
CA ALA A 274 5.04 8.37 17.38
C ALA A 274 3.67 8.87 17.90
N MET A 275 3.45 8.82 19.21
CA MET A 275 2.27 9.35 19.89
C MET A 275 2.37 10.86 20.19
N GLY A 276 3.58 11.44 20.11
CA GLY A 276 3.85 12.84 20.41
C GLY A 276 4.01 13.13 21.90
N GLU A 277 4.29 12.11 22.71
CA GLU A 277 4.58 12.21 24.14
C GLU A 277 6.03 12.62 24.41
N MET A 278 6.91 12.45 23.42
CA MET A 278 8.34 12.72 23.50
C MET A 278 8.83 13.32 22.17
N SER A 279 9.81 14.22 22.22
CA SER A 279 10.42 14.73 20.99
C SER A 279 11.39 13.71 20.37
N PRO A 280 11.62 13.73 19.04
CA PRO A 280 12.60 12.85 18.41
C PRO A 280 14.02 12.99 19.01
N TYR A 281 14.39 14.19 19.45
CA TYR A 281 15.70 14.47 20.05
C TYR A 281 15.83 13.86 21.46
N GLU A 282 14.81 14.02 22.30
CA GLU A 282 14.76 13.40 23.63
C GLU A 282 14.87 11.88 23.56
N ALA A 283 14.24 11.26 22.55
CA ALA A 283 14.30 9.81 22.37
C ALA A 283 15.71 9.31 22.04
N ILE A 284 16.50 10.06 21.27
CA ILE A 284 17.90 9.72 20.97
C ILE A 284 18.76 9.80 22.23
N ILE A 285 18.56 10.82 23.07
CA ILE A 285 19.29 10.97 24.34
C ILE A 285 18.95 9.81 25.27
N ASN A 286 17.66 9.51 25.46
CA ASN A 286 17.21 8.44 26.34
C ASN A 286 17.63 7.04 25.84
N GLN A 287 17.78 6.86 24.52
CA GLN A 287 18.33 5.64 23.95
C GLN A 287 19.78 5.41 24.38
N GLY A 288 20.57 6.47 24.51
CA GLY A 288 21.99 6.42 24.90
C GLY A 288 22.21 6.12 26.38
N THR A 289 21.28 6.50 27.25
CA THR A 289 21.36 6.22 28.70
C THR A 289 21.08 4.76 29.07
N ASP A 290 20.46 3.99 28.17
CA ASP A 290 20.24 2.55 28.35
C ASP A 290 21.47 1.70 27.96
N ASP A 291 22.45 2.30 27.27
CA ASP A 291 23.63 1.64 26.68
C ASP A 291 24.94 2.06 27.38
N ASP A 292 24.88 2.31 28.70
CA ASP A 292 26.00 2.72 29.56
C ASP A 292 27.12 1.64 29.61
N THR A 293 27.94 1.63 28.57
CA THR A 293 29.34 1.20 28.61
C THR A 293 30.20 2.15 27.81
N TYR A 294 30.18 3.45 28.14
CA TYR A 294 31.29 4.34 27.81
C TYR A 294 31.64 5.28 28.98
N LEU A 295 32.62 4.83 29.75
CA LEU A 295 33.67 5.62 30.40
C LEU A 295 33.21 6.78 31.31
N CYS A 296 32.77 6.43 32.52
CA CYS A 296 33.34 7.11 33.69
C CYS A 296 34.84 6.81 33.69
N SER A 297 35.63 7.60 32.97
CA SER A 297 37.05 7.70 33.28
C SER A 297 37.14 8.32 34.67
N GLU A 298 37.48 7.46 35.62
CA GLU A 298 38.08 7.76 36.91
C GLU A 298 38.83 9.10 36.86
N ILE A 299 38.23 10.14 37.41
CA ILE A 299 38.99 11.23 38.02
C ILE A 299 39.14 10.82 39.47
N ASP A 300 40.19 10.02 39.72
CA ASP A 300 40.71 9.79 41.06
C ASP A 300 41.21 11.13 41.63
N SER A 301 40.59 11.50 42.75
CA SER A 301 41.13 12.20 43.93
C SER A 301 42.40 13.04 43.79
N ASP A 302 42.25 14.35 44.04
CA ASP A 302 42.95 15.16 45.06
C ASP A 302 43.25 16.56 44.52
N ASP A 303 42.44 17.56 44.91
CA ASP A 303 43.00 18.72 45.63
C ASP A 303 41.89 19.48 46.35
N SER A 304 42.06 19.61 47.67
CA SER A 304 41.28 20.50 48.51
C SER A 304 41.98 21.84 48.58
N SER A 305 41.35 22.92 48.11
CA SER A 305 41.22 24.16 48.89
C SER A 305 40.52 25.27 48.10
N TYR A 306 39.45 25.78 48.71
CA TYR A 306 39.25 27.22 48.97
C TYR A 306 39.36 28.16 47.76
N TYR A 307 38.24 28.66 47.24
CA TYR A 307 37.90 30.09 47.24
C TYR A 307 36.39 30.29 47.02
N SER A 308 35.93 31.38 47.64
CA SER A 308 34.59 31.94 47.76
C SER A 308 33.94 32.39 46.44
N ASP A 309 32.60 32.41 46.47
CA ASP A 309 31.68 33.39 45.88
C ASP A 309 32.24 34.33 44.79
N GLU A 310 31.66 34.28 43.59
CA GLU A 310 30.92 35.39 42.95
C GLU A 310 30.52 35.03 41.50
N ASP A 311 29.46 35.70 41.04
CA ASP A 311 28.76 35.57 39.77
C ASP A 311 29.65 35.67 38.52
N SER A 312 29.34 34.93 37.44
CA SER A 312 29.32 35.46 36.05
C SER A 312 29.07 34.36 35.00
N ASP A 313 28.09 34.66 34.14
CA ASP A 313 27.99 34.37 32.71
C ASP A 313 28.14 32.92 32.20
N PHE A 314 26.97 32.33 31.90
CA PHE A 314 26.77 31.09 31.17
C PHE A 314 27.06 31.32 29.67
N ASP A 315 28.27 30.97 29.23
CA ASP A 315 28.68 31.04 27.82
C ASP A 315 27.95 30.00 26.96
N SER A 316 27.39 30.48 25.86
CA SER A 316 26.52 29.78 24.91
C SER A 316 27.27 29.08 23.77
N ASP A 317 28.43 28.48 24.04
CA ASP A 317 29.34 28.00 22.99
C ASP A 317 29.38 26.46 22.83
N GLU A 318 28.66 25.69 23.64
CA GLU A 318 28.56 24.22 23.49
C GLU A 318 27.49 23.75 22.48
N GLU A 319 26.57 24.63 22.04
CA GLU A 319 25.56 24.28 21.02
C GLU A 319 26.14 24.28 19.58
N GLU A 320 27.29 24.92 19.34
CA GLU A 320 27.82 25.09 17.98
C GLU A 320 28.73 23.93 17.51
N GLU A 321 29.36 23.20 18.45
CA GLU A 321 30.27 22.08 18.11
C GLU A 321 29.54 20.80 17.71
N LEU A 322 28.34 20.54 18.25
CA LEU A 322 27.53 19.36 17.89
C LEU A 322 26.86 19.50 16.50
N HIS A 323 26.55 20.72 16.08
CA HIS A 323 26.03 21.00 14.72
C HIS A 323 27.09 20.70 13.64
N GLN A 324 28.38 20.80 13.95
CA GLN A 324 29.47 20.48 13.02
C GLN A 324 29.75 18.98 12.86
N ILE A 325 29.47 18.18 13.90
CA ILE A 325 29.64 16.72 13.85
C ILE A 325 28.53 16.07 13.02
N VAL A 326 27.28 16.54 13.15
CA VAL A 326 26.13 16.06 12.35
C VAL A 326 26.29 16.45 10.87
N GLY A 327 26.87 17.62 10.58
CA GLY A 327 27.14 18.07 9.20
C GLY A 327 28.15 17.22 8.42
N ARG A 328 28.98 16.40 9.07
CA ARG A 328 29.97 15.54 8.39
C ARG A 328 29.42 14.20 7.89
N ILE A 329 28.21 13.81 8.32
CA ILE A 329 27.55 12.59 7.84
C ILE A 329 26.70 12.86 6.58
N GLY A 330 26.42 14.14 6.27
CA GLY A 330 25.53 14.55 5.17
C GLY A 330 26.17 14.77 3.80
N ASN A 331 27.48 14.57 3.61
CA ASN A 331 28.17 14.86 2.34
C ASN A 331 28.41 13.63 1.45
N LEU A 332 27.40 12.77 1.30
CA LEU A 332 27.34 11.83 0.18
C LEU A 332 26.63 12.50 -1.01
N ASN A 333 27.43 13.29 -1.74
CA ASN A 333 27.35 13.64 -3.15
C ASN A 333 26.03 13.30 -3.91
N LEU A 334 25.13 14.28 -3.99
CA LEU A 334 23.85 14.24 -4.72
C LEU A 334 23.95 14.25 -6.27
N ASN A 335 25.13 13.98 -6.85
CA ASN A 335 25.35 14.09 -8.30
C ASN A 335 25.45 12.75 -9.06
N THR A 336 24.99 11.62 -8.50
CA THR A 336 25.14 10.31 -9.18
C THR A 336 23.83 9.56 -9.41
N ILE A 337 22.69 10.25 -9.57
CA ILE A 337 21.42 9.62 -9.96
C ILE A 337 20.96 10.17 -11.32
N GLN A 338 21.80 10.01 -12.34
CA GLN A 338 21.39 10.25 -13.73
C GLN A 338 21.67 9.10 -14.71
N GLU A 339 22.23 7.98 -14.27
CA GLU A 339 22.31 6.78 -15.11
C GLU A 339 22.09 5.56 -14.23
N TYR A 340 20.96 4.88 -14.42
CA TYR A 340 20.73 3.41 -14.50
C TYR A 340 19.23 3.09 -14.42
#